data_AF-A0A8J4Y996-F1
#
_entry.id   AF-A0A8J4Y996-F1
#
_cell.length_a   1.000
_cell.length_b   1.000
_cell.length_c   1.000
_cell.angle_alpha   90.00
_cell.angle_beta   90.00
_cell.angle_gamma   90.00
#
_symmetry.space_group_name_H-M   'P 1'
#
loop_
_entity.id
_entity.type
_entity.pdbx_description
1 polymer ?
#
loop_
_entity_poly.entity_id
_entity_poly.type
_entity_poly.pdbx_seq_one_letter_code
_entity_poly.pdbx_strand_id
1 'polypeptide(L)'
;MVISRSREDARLLEGNLKFGDDTLAIKGSINILGMEVDSRISFDRHLETVVRRASLRLTLLRRVRHLLDADGFLRLYKAQVRSVMDYSPLTWMSSAQCHLSLLDKVQRRTERLIQLTDGQQWMGR
;
A
#
# COMPACT_ATOMS: atom_id res chain seq x y z
N MET A 1 -18.26 -13.58 -21.28
CA MET A 1 -16.96 -13.00 -20.91
C MET A 1 -15.95 -13.40 -21.99
N VAL A 2 -15.68 -12.53 -22.96
CA VAL A 2 -14.75 -12.82 -24.06
C VAL A 2 -13.37 -12.34 -23.63
N ILE A 3 -12.44 -13.26 -23.42
CA ILE A 3 -11.04 -12.95 -23.13
C ILE A 3 -10.28 -13.20 -24.44
N SER A 4 -10.10 -12.16 -25.26
CA SER A 4 -9.19 -12.25 -26.41
C SER A 4 -7.74 -12.27 -25.90
N ARG A 5 -6.93 -13.16 -26.48
CA ARG A 5 -5.51 -13.38 -26.13
C ARG A 5 -4.54 -12.73 -27.12
N SER A 6 -5.00 -11.86 -28.01
CA SER A 6 -4.14 -11.20 -29.01
C SER A 6 -3.93 -9.72 -28.70
N ARG A 7 -2.67 -9.27 -28.72
CA ARG A 7 -2.29 -7.85 -28.52
C ARG A 7 -2.76 -6.95 -29.68
N GLU A 8 -3.06 -7.53 -30.83
CA GLU A 8 -3.57 -6.81 -32.00
C GLU A 8 -5.07 -6.49 -31.84
N ASP A 9 -5.83 -7.40 -31.22
CA ASP A 9 -7.26 -7.20 -30.91
C ASP A 9 -7.48 -6.10 -29.86
N ALA A 10 -6.51 -5.89 -28.96
CA ALA A 10 -6.56 -4.81 -27.97
C ALA A 10 -6.46 -3.42 -28.62
N ARG A 11 -5.77 -3.30 -29.77
CA ARG A 11 -5.69 -2.05 -30.54
C ARG A 11 -6.95 -1.82 -31.37
N LEU A 12 -7.59 -2.88 -31.85
CA LEU A 12 -8.90 -2.81 -32.52
C LEU A 12 -10.05 -2.45 -31.55
N LEU A 13 -9.88 -2.76 -30.27
CA LEU A 13 -10.81 -2.42 -29.18
C LEU A 13 -10.66 -0.98 -28.65
N GLU A 14 -9.84 -0.11 -29.25
CA GLU A 14 -9.81 1.32 -28.91
C GLU A 14 -11.17 2.01 -29.07
N GLY A 15 -12.13 1.38 -29.76
CA GLY A 15 -13.53 1.79 -29.82
C GLY A 15 -14.43 0.98 -28.90
N ASN A 16 -14.73 1.55 -27.73
CA ASN A 16 -15.98 1.36 -26.98
C ASN A 16 -16.27 -0.04 -26.39
N LEU A 17 -15.78 -0.27 -25.17
CA LEU A 17 -16.22 -1.38 -24.31
C LEU A 17 -17.64 -1.08 -23.81
N LYS A 18 -18.68 -1.66 -24.42
CA LYS A 18 -20.07 -1.44 -24.00
C LYS A 18 -20.49 -2.43 -22.91
N PHE A 19 -20.95 -1.93 -21.77
CA PHE A 19 -21.59 -2.72 -20.72
C PHE A 19 -23.07 -2.31 -20.66
N GLY A 20 -23.94 -3.06 -21.34
CA GLY A 20 -25.30 -2.61 -21.60
C GLY A 20 -25.31 -1.43 -22.59
N ASP A 21 -25.99 -0.34 -22.25
CA ASP A 21 -25.99 0.91 -23.04
C ASP A 21 -24.80 1.83 -22.73
N ASP A 22 -24.04 1.54 -21.67
CA ASP A 22 -22.93 2.40 -21.24
C ASP A 22 -21.64 2.04 -21.95
N THR A 23 -21.01 3.05 -22.55
CA THR A 23 -19.73 2.93 -23.24
C THR A 23 -18.58 3.27 -22.29
N LEU A 24 -17.80 2.27 -21.90
CA LEU A 24 -16.62 2.42 -21.06
C LEU A 24 -15.40 2.78 -21.92
N ALA A 25 -14.81 3.94 -21.64
CA ALA A 25 -13.53 4.32 -22.19
C ALA A 25 -12.43 3.42 -21.60
N ILE A 26 -11.59 2.85 -22.45
CA ILE A 26 -10.44 2.05 -22.02
C ILE A 26 -9.45 2.99 -21.34
N LYS A 27 -9.28 2.81 -20.03
CA LYS A 27 -8.33 3.58 -19.23
C LYS A 27 -7.13 2.70 -18.92
N GLY A 28 -5.93 3.25 -19.12
CA GLY A 28 -4.67 2.57 -18.82
C GLY A 28 -4.50 2.19 -17.35
N SER A 29 -5.20 2.86 -16.42
CA SER A 29 -5.29 2.42 -15.03
C SER A 29 -6.72 2.52 -14.51
N ILE A 30 -7.13 1.52 -13.73
CA ILE A 30 -8.44 1.45 -13.08
C ILE A 30 -8.26 1.45 -11.56
N ASN A 31 -9.11 2.20 -10.86
CA ASN A 31 -9.15 2.16 -9.41
C ASN A 31 -10.28 1.23 -8.97
N ILE A 32 -9.93 0.09 -8.39
CA ILE A 32 -10.88 -0.90 -7.88
C ILE A 32 -10.72 -0.93 -6.36
N LEU A 33 -11.75 -0.53 -5.62
CA LEU A 33 -11.78 -0.58 -4.14
C LEU A 33 -10.60 0.16 -3.46
N GLY A 34 -10.12 1.24 -4.09
CA GLY A 34 -8.98 2.02 -3.60
C GLY A 34 -7.61 1.49 -4.04
N MET A 35 -7.58 0.47 -4.89
CA MET A 35 -6.37 -0.08 -5.51
C MET A 35 -6.26 0.36 -6.96
N GLU A 36 -5.14 0.98 -7.30
CA GLU A 36 -4.85 1.35 -8.68
C GLU A 36 -4.18 0.18 -9.39
N VAL A 37 -4.85 -0.35 -10.41
CA VAL A 37 -4.38 -1.46 -11.24
C VAL A 37 -4.07 -0.90 -12.61
N ASP A 38 -2.81 -1.01 -13.03
CA ASP A 38 -2.39 -0.66 -14.39
C ASP A 38 -2.86 -1.74 -15.39
N SER A 39 -2.96 -1.35 -16.65
CA SER A 39 -3.17 -2.19 -17.83
C SER A 39 -2.27 -3.42 -17.92
N ARG A 40 -1.09 -3.38 -17.29
CA ARG A 40 -0.15 -4.50 -17.17
C ARG A 40 -0.34 -5.36 -15.92
N ILE A 41 -1.36 -5.07 -15.12
CA ILE A 41 -1.61 -5.66 -13.79
C ILE A 41 -0.38 -5.42 -12.87
N SER A 42 0.39 -4.36 -13.13
CA SER A 42 1.47 -3.94 -12.25
C SER A 42 0.87 -3.13 -11.09
N PHE A 43 1.29 -3.46 -9.88
CA PHE A 43 0.84 -2.80 -8.66
C PHE A 43 1.90 -1.84 -8.10
N ASP A 44 2.98 -1.61 -8.83
CA ASP A 44 4.14 -0.82 -8.38
C ASP A 44 3.73 0.58 -7.89
N ARG A 45 2.92 1.30 -8.68
CA ARG A 45 2.39 2.63 -8.33
C ARG A 45 1.47 2.59 -7.10
N HIS A 46 0.65 1.54 -6.99
CA HIS A 46 -0.21 1.35 -5.84
C HIS A 46 0.63 1.11 -4.58
N LEU A 47 1.65 0.26 -4.67
CA LEU A 47 2.58 -0.06 -3.60
C LEU A 47 3.33 1.17 -3.10
N GLU A 48 3.86 1.99 -4.01
CA GLU A 48 4.48 3.27 -3.66
C GLU A 48 3.52 4.19 -2.91
N THR A 49 2.27 4.25 -3.36
CA THR A 49 1.24 5.05 -2.69
C THR A 49 0.92 4.51 -1.30
N VAL A 50 0.80 3.19 -1.12
CA VAL A 50 0.59 2.53 0.17
C VAL A 50 1.77 2.79 1.11
N VAL A 51 3.00 2.58 0.65
CA VAL A 51 4.24 2.84 1.41
C VAL A 51 4.32 4.31 1.83
N ARG A 52 3.98 5.25 0.94
CA ARG A 52 3.98 6.68 1.24
C ARG A 52 2.96 6.99 2.34
N ARG A 53 1.74 6.46 2.24
CA ARG A 53 0.69 6.65 3.26
C ARG A 53 1.10 6.05 4.60
N ALA A 54 1.66 4.84 4.60
CA ALA A 54 2.17 4.19 5.81
C ALA A 54 3.32 5.00 6.44
N SER A 55 4.26 5.49 5.62
CA SER A 55 5.39 6.31 6.08
C SER A 55 4.93 7.63 6.71
N LEU A 56 3.97 8.32 6.09
CA LEU A 56 3.39 9.55 6.63
C LEU A 56 2.74 9.32 8.00
N ARG A 57 1.92 8.26 8.12
CA ARG A 57 1.32 7.88 9.40
C ARG A 57 2.37 7.55 10.45
N LEU A 58 3.43 6.82 10.08
CA LEU A 58 4.55 6.54 10.98
C LEU A 58 5.25 7.82 11.45
N THR A 59 5.45 8.81 10.57
CA THR A 59 6.02 10.11 10.94
C THR A 59 5.12 10.86 11.92
N LEU A 60 3.80 10.84 11.72
CA LEU A 60 2.85 11.43 12.68
C LEU A 60 2.89 10.70 14.03
N LEU A 61 2.87 9.36 14.02
CA LEU A 61 3.02 8.53 15.22
C LEU A 61 4.32 8.85 15.98
N ARG A 62 5.42 9.03 15.24
CA ARG A 62 6.71 9.41 15.83
C ARG A 62 6.65 10.76 16.55
N ARG A 63 5.85 11.72 16.05
CA ARG A 63 5.69 13.03 16.70
C ARG A 63 4.91 12.90 18.01
N VAL A 64 3.81 12.13 18.01
CA VAL A 64 2.98 11.95 19.22
C VAL A 64 3.56 10.93 20.20
N ARG A 65 4.66 10.26 19.86
CA ARG A 65 5.26 9.18 20.68
C ARG A 65 5.49 9.55 22.14
N HIS A 66 5.83 10.82 22.41
CA HIS A 66 6.16 11.30 23.76
C HIS A 66 4.93 11.34 24.69
N LEU A 67 3.73 11.20 24.14
CA LEU A 67 2.47 11.16 24.87
C LEU A 67 1.95 9.73 25.08
N LEU A 68 2.62 8.72 24.52
CA LEU A 68 2.17 7.34 24.47
C LEU A 68 3.16 6.43 25.19
N ASP A 69 2.64 5.49 25.99
CA ASP A 69 3.43 4.38 26.53
C ASP A 69 3.78 3.37 25.42
N ALA A 70 4.77 2.50 25.65
CA ALA A 70 5.29 1.55 24.65
C ALA A 70 4.16 0.69 24.03
N ASP A 71 3.27 0.16 24.87
CA ASP A 71 2.12 -0.64 24.44
C ASP A 71 1.06 0.18 23.70
N GLY A 72 0.90 1.46 24.07
CA GLY A 72 -0.01 2.38 23.38
C GLY A 72 0.49 2.70 21.98
N PHE A 73 1.79 2.97 21.85
CA PHE A 73 2.44 3.19 20.56
C PHE A 73 2.32 1.96 19.65
N LEU A 74 2.58 0.76 20.17
CA LEU A 74 2.47 -0.48 19.39
C LEU A 74 1.04 -0.74 18.90
N ARG A 75 0.03 -0.50 19.75
CA ARG A 75 -1.39 -0.63 19.38
C ARG A 75 -1.76 0.36 18.28
N LEU A 76 -1.36 1.63 18.41
CA LEU A 76 -1.65 2.65 17.42
C LEU A 76 -0.93 2.36 16.08
N TYR A 77 0.31 1.88 16.13
CA TYR A 77 1.05 1.45 14.94
C TYR A 77 0.30 0.32 14.21
N LYS A 78 -0.12 -0.72 14.93
CA LYS A 78 -0.89 -1.84 14.35
C LYS A 78 -2.20 -1.35 13.71
N ALA A 79 -2.92 -0.47 14.40
CA ALA A 79 -4.21 0.03 13.94
C ALA A 79 -4.12 0.97 12.72
N GLN A 80 -3.09 1.80 12.63
CA GLN A 80 -3.02 2.89 11.64
C GLN A 80 -2.03 2.64 10.49
N VAL A 81 -0.87 2.06 10.80
CA VAL A 81 0.19 1.84 9.81
C VAL A 81 0.10 0.43 9.26
N ARG A 82 0.04 -0.58 10.13
CA ARG A 82 0.01 -1.98 9.71
C ARG A 82 -1.27 -2.35 8.98
N SER A 83 -2.43 -1.86 9.42
CA SER A 83 -3.70 -2.06 8.71
C SER A 83 -3.68 -1.64 7.24
N VAL A 84 -2.97 -0.57 6.92
CA VAL A 84 -2.91 -0.03 5.55
C VAL A 84 -1.90 -0.77 4.70
N MET A 85 -0.86 -1.31 5.32
CA MET A 85 -0.05 -2.29 4.63
C MET A 85 -0.92 -3.54 4.41
N ASP A 86 -1.36 -4.23 5.47
CA ASP A 86 -1.97 -5.57 5.41
C ASP A 86 -3.29 -5.67 4.61
N TYR A 87 -3.86 -4.55 4.16
CA TYR A 87 -5.10 -4.51 3.37
C TYR A 87 -5.01 -5.29 2.04
N SER A 88 -3.84 -5.30 1.38
CA SER A 88 -3.74 -5.90 0.04
C SER A 88 -2.51 -6.79 -0.16
N PRO A 89 -2.52 -8.00 0.45
CA PRO A 89 -1.40 -8.91 0.34
C PRO A 89 -1.14 -9.39 -1.10
N LEU A 90 -2.20 -9.50 -1.89
CA LEU A 90 -2.12 -9.96 -3.27
C LEU A 90 -1.34 -9.01 -4.18
N THR A 91 -1.38 -7.71 -3.92
CA THR A 91 -0.72 -6.71 -4.76
C THR A 91 0.79 -6.80 -4.67
N TRP A 92 1.34 -6.95 -3.46
CA TRP A 92 2.78 -7.01 -3.27
C TRP A 92 3.38 -8.40 -3.45
N MET A 93 2.61 -9.48 -3.31
CA MET A 93 3.12 -10.83 -3.59
C MET A 93 3.56 -10.98 -5.05
N SER A 94 2.93 -10.22 -5.95
CA SER A 94 3.26 -10.18 -7.38
C SER A 94 4.17 -9.01 -7.77
N SER A 95 4.60 -8.17 -6.83
CA SER A 95 5.38 -6.96 -7.11
C SER A 95 6.89 -7.21 -7.05
N ALA A 96 7.67 -6.34 -7.69
CA ALA A 96 9.12 -6.47 -7.71
C ALA A 96 9.76 -6.32 -6.31
N GLN A 97 10.89 -7.01 -6.09
CA GLN A 97 11.63 -7.02 -4.82
C GLN A 97 12.03 -5.61 -4.35
N CYS A 98 12.26 -4.68 -5.29
CA CYS A 98 12.55 -3.28 -4.97
C CYS A 98 11.41 -2.63 -4.17
N HIS A 99 10.15 -2.88 -4.52
CA HIS A 99 9.00 -2.34 -3.80
C HIS A 99 8.76 -3.03 -2.47
N LEU A 100 9.01 -4.35 -2.38
CA LEU A 100 9.01 -5.08 -1.10
C LEU A 100 10.03 -4.49 -0.12
N SER A 101 11.23 -4.12 -0.62
CA SER A 101 12.25 -3.48 0.22
C SER A 101 11.80 -2.14 0.82
N LEU A 102 10.83 -1.46 0.20
CA LEU A 102 10.27 -0.22 0.73
C LEU A 102 9.33 -0.48 1.91
N LEU A 103 8.52 -1.55 1.85
CA LEU A 103 7.70 -1.99 2.98
C LEU A 103 8.58 -2.40 4.16
N ASP A 104 9.64 -3.18 3.90
CA ASP A 104 10.62 -3.57 4.92
C ASP A 104 11.28 -2.35 5.58
N LYS A 105 11.57 -1.30 4.82
CA LYS A 105 12.12 -0.05 5.37
C LYS A 105 11.15 0.60 6.36
N VAL A 106 9.84 0.57 6.11
CA VAL A 106 8.83 1.09 7.04
C VAL A 106 8.76 0.24 8.30
N GLN A 107 8.81 -1.08 8.18
CA GLN A 107 8.83 -2.00 9.31
C GLN A 107 10.08 -1.81 10.18
N ARG A 108 11.28 -1.82 9.60
CA ARG A 108 12.56 -1.58 10.31
C ARG A 108 12.60 -0.22 11.00
N ARG A 109 12.02 0.82 10.39
CA ARG A 109 11.90 2.14 11.04
C ARG A 109 11.02 2.07 12.28
N THR A 110 9.96 1.29 12.25
CA THR A 110 9.05 1.11 13.38
C THR A 110 9.74 0.34 14.51
N GLU A 111 10.43 -0.76 14.19
CA GLU A 111 11.17 -1.55 15.18
C GLU A 111 12.16 -0.69 15.97
N ARG A 112 12.92 0.17 15.28
CA ARG A 112 13.82 1.14 15.92
C ARG A 112 13.09 2.10 16.85
N LEU A 113 11.88 2.52 16.50
CA LEU A 113 11.08 3.42 17.36
C LEU A 113 10.56 2.70 18.60
N ILE A 114 10.20 1.42 18.48
CA ILE A 114 9.76 0.59 19.61
C ILE A 114 10.93 0.38 20.58
N GLN A 115 12.10 -0.03 20.08
CA GLN A 115 13.30 -0.21 20.90
C GLN A 115 13.70 1.05 21.67
N LEU A 116 13.57 2.23 21.06
CA LEU A 116 13.82 3.51 21.72
C LEU A 116 12.79 3.82 22.83
N THR A 117 11.58 3.28 22.72
CA THR A 117 10.51 3.52 23.71
C THR A 117 10.68 2.58 24.91
N ASP A 118 11.00 1.31 24.66
CA ASP A 118 11.36 0.36 25.72
C ASP A 118 12.57 0.86 26.53
N GLY A 119 13.62 1.36 25.86
CA GLY A 119 14.81 1.90 26.54
C GLY A 119 14.55 3.12 27.44
N GLN A 120 13.48 3.89 27.19
CA GLN A 120 13.07 5.01 28.04
C GLN A 120 12.34 4.53 29.31
N GLN A 121 11.67 3.39 29.25
CA GLN A 121 10.96 2.79 30.39
C GLN A 121 11.92 2.21 31.46
N TRP A 122 13.18 1.95 31.10
CA TRP A 122 14.23 1.47 32.02
C TRP A 122 14.97 2.57 32.79
N MET A 123 14.98 3.82 32.32
CA MET A 123 15.63 4.95 33.03
C MET A 123 14.71 5.68 34.02
N GLY A 124 13.42 5.36 34.03
CA GLY A 124 12.40 6.03 34.84
C GLY A 124 11.86 5.22 36.02
N ARG A 125 12.56 4.15 36.44
CA ARG A 125 12.23 3.35 37.64
C ARG A 125 13.42 3.27 38.57
#